data_AF-A0A815ZZL5-F1
#
_entry.id   AF-A0A815ZZL5-F1
#
_cell.length_a   1.000
_cell.length_b   1.000
_cell.length_c   1.000
_cell.angle_alpha   90.00
_cell.angle_beta   90.00
_cell.angle_gamma   90.00
#
_symmetry.space_group_name_H-M   'P 1'
#
loop_
_entity.id
_entity.type
_entity.pdbx_description
1 polymer ?
#
loop_
_entity_poly.entity_id
_entity_poly.type
_entity_poly.pdbx_seq_one_letter_code
_entity_poly.pdbx_strand_id
1 'polypeptide(L)'
;SLDIDVGRKLLSRYGIYLILGLIEPTSYGPPEIFGRLLSMLFLWFHSTVRLPGNEIGSVLGKLKSEYVIPWLKSVVKEHYELVIALLLPHPIEYAKVGGVWETMANRTSQVSECLNKLYDLMPDGIITYEIWDYIMPYWMEAIRLEVPENDLTDLNLLFRKMFDPDPDMSPSSLTRDQLYNFITDRFQSPAPASVQEQALQWLQILCLIDIYIPVPLLVQIFITGINSLQKLESRAQRREHYTMAGSSSNEQSIDNGLNLM
;
A
#
# COMPACT_ATOMS: atom_id res chain seq x y z
N SER A 1 17.84 6.09 34.17
CA SER A 1 17.32 5.23 33.09
C SER A 1 15.81 5.41 32.94
N LEU A 2 15.01 5.12 33.99
CA LEU A 2 13.54 5.29 34.00
C LEU A 2 13.07 6.75 33.78
N ASP A 3 13.68 7.74 34.46
CA ASP A 3 13.25 9.15 34.37
C ASP A 3 13.45 9.80 33.00
N ILE A 4 14.46 9.35 32.26
CA ILE A 4 14.74 9.87 30.91
C ILE A 4 13.66 9.39 29.93
N ASP A 5 13.20 8.15 30.08
CA ASP A 5 12.15 7.58 29.24
C ASP A 5 10.78 8.23 29.54
N VAL A 6 10.49 8.50 30.82
CA VAL A 6 9.30 9.27 31.24
C VAL A 6 9.34 10.70 30.70
N GLY A 7 10.48 11.38 30.80
CA GLY A 7 10.67 12.75 30.27
C GLY A 7 10.50 12.83 28.74
N ARG A 8 11.04 11.87 27.99
CA ARG A 8 10.85 11.79 26.53
C ARG A 8 9.38 11.57 26.15
N LYS A 9 8.66 10.72 26.88
CA LYS A 9 7.23 10.44 26.65
C LYS A 9 6.37 11.66 26.94
N LEU A 10 6.65 12.40 28.00
CA LEU A 10 5.94 13.63 28.33
C LEU A 10 6.19 14.72 27.27
N LEU A 11 7.44 14.88 26.82
CA LEU A 11 7.78 15.81 25.74
C LEU A 11 7.07 15.46 24.43
N SER A 12 6.95 14.16 24.13
CA SER A 12 6.20 13.69 22.96
C SER A 12 4.73 14.13 23.01
N ARG A 13 4.11 14.12 24.20
CA ARG A 13 2.72 14.56 24.40
C ARG A 13 2.53 16.04 24.04
N TYR A 14 3.43 16.90 24.52
CA TYR A 14 3.41 18.34 24.22
C TYR A 14 3.70 18.60 22.74
N GLY A 15 4.63 17.86 22.14
CA GLY A 15 4.90 17.95 20.70
C GLY A 15 3.66 17.67 19.85
N ILE A 16 2.87 16.66 20.23
CA ILE A 16 1.62 16.33 19.53
C ILE A 16 0.57 17.41 19.72
N TYR A 17 0.36 17.92 20.94
CA TYR A 17 -0.57 19.03 21.15
C TYR A 17 -0.18 20.28 20.38
N LEU A 18 1.12 20.57 20.26
CA LEU A 18 1.61 21.66 19.42
C LEU A 18 1.28 21.42 17.95
N ILE A 19 1.50 20.22 17.42
CA ILE A 19 1.14 19.88 16.03
C ILE A 19 -0.36 20.04 15.80
N LEU A 20 -1.19 19.44 16.66
CA LEU A 20 -2.65 19.49 16.53
C LEU A 20 -3.21 20.92 16.71
N GLY A 21 -2.61 21.72 17.60
CA GLY A 21 -3.06 23.08 17.88
C GLY A 21 -2.57 24.13 16.90
N LEU A 22 -1.47 23.87 16.18
CA LEU A 22 -0.89 24.79 15.19
C LEU A 22 -1.31 24.46 13.76
N ILE A 23 -1.71 23.21 13.49
CA ILE A 23 -2.02 22.74 12.14
C ILE A 23 -3.47 22.31 12.08
N GLU A 24 -4.29 23.20 11.51
CA GLU A 24 -5.63 22.83 11.10
C GLU A 24 -5.55 21.83 9.93
N PRO A 25 -6.30 20.72 9.95
CA PRO A 25 -6.34 19.76 8.83
C PRO A 25 -6.75 20.35 7.48
N THR A 26 -7.32 21.55 7.46
CA THR A 26 -7.73 22.29 6.26
C THR A 26 -6.71 23.34 5.83
N SER A 27 -5.70 23.62 6.66
CA SER A 27 -4.71 24.66 6.38
C SER A 27 -3.66 24.13 5.41
N TYR A 28 -3.65 24.67 4.20
CA TYR A 28 -2.67 24.33 3.18
C TYR A 28 -1.37 25.12 3.42
N GLY A 29 -0.48 24.56 4.24
CA GLY A 29 0.90 25.04 4.39
C GLY A 29 1.84 24.47 3.32
N PRO A 30 3.14 24.83 3.33
CA PRO A 30 4.14 24.21 2.45
C PRO A 30 4.15 22.69 2.60
N PRO A 31 3.99 21.91 1.50
CA PRO A 31 3.82 20.46 1.56
C PRO A 31 5.02 19.75 2.17
N GLU A 32 6.22 20.32 2.08
CA GLU A 32 7.45 19.78 2.65
C GLU A 32 7.41 19.79 4.19
N ILE A 33 6.94 20.90 4.76
CA ILE A 33 6.84 21.06 6.22
C ILE A 33 5.73 20.17 6.75
N PHE A 34 4.56 20.21 6.09
CA PHE A 34 3.42 19.43 6.55
C PHE A 34 3.67 17.92 6.42
N GLY A 35 4.28 17.48 5.30
CA GLY A 35 4.64 16.08 5.11
C GLY A 35 5.71 15.59 6.10
N ARG A 36 6.70 16.42 6.45
CA ARG A 36 7.67 16.10 7.53
C ARG A 36 6.97 15.86 8.86
N LEU A 37 6.07 16.76 9.23
CA LEU A 37 5.35 16.68 10.50
C LEU A 37 4.43 15.46 10.54
N LEU A 38 3.77 15.14 9.43
CA LEU A 38 2.93 13.96 9.31
C LEU A 38 3.74 12.66 9.37
N SER A 39 4.91 12.59 8.73
CA SER A 39 5.83 11.45 8.88
C SER A 39 6.29 11.24 10.33
N MET A 40 6.65 12.33 11.03
CA MET A 40 7.02 12.27 12.44
C MET A 40 5.84 11.84 13.31
N LEU A 41 4.62 12.25 12.96
CA LEU A 41 3.40 11.82 13.64
C LEU A 41 3.14 10.32 13.46
N PHE A 42 3.32 9.76 12.26
CA PHE A 42 3.20 8.31 12.03
C PHE A 42 4.26 7.52 12.83
N LEU A 43 5.50 8.01 12.87
CA LEU A 43 6.55 7.42 13.70
C LEU A 43 6.22 7.49 15.20
N TRP A 44 5.71 8.63 15.67
CA TRP A 44 5.23 8.76 17.04
C TRP A 44 4.07 7.79 17.32
N PHE A 45 3.14 7.65 16.38
CA PHE A 45 2.00 6.75 16.53
C PHE A 45 2.48 5.32 16.74
N HIS A 46 3.31 4.83 15.84
CA HIS A 46 3.94 3.50 15.88
C HIS A 46 4.73 3.25 17.17
N SER A 47 5.60 4.19 17.56
CA SER A 47 6.43 4.03 18.77
C SER A 47 5.62 4.00 20.07
N THR A 48 4.40 4.53 20.06
CA THR A 48 3.55 4.64 21.26
C THR A 48 2.44 3.60 21.36
N VAL A 49 2.09 2.88 20.27
CA VAL A 49 1.10 1.78 20.30
C VAL A 49 1.54 0.66 21.25
N ARG A 50 2.85 0.38 21.30
CA ARG A 50 3.43 -0.73 22.07
C ARG A 50 3.83 -0.37 23.50
N LEU A 51 3.35 0.76 24.02
CA LEU A 51 3.68 1.16 25.38
C LEU A 51 2.93 0.32 26.41
N PRO A 52 3.57 -0.01 27.55
CA PRO A 52 2.93 -0.79 28.61
C PRO A 52 1.74 -0.02 29.19
N GLY A 53 0.74 -0.74 29.72
CA GLY A 53 -0.49 -0.21 30.32
C GLY A 53 -0.32 0.53 31.65
N ASN A 54 0.80 1.24 31.83
CA ASN A 54 1.00 2.15 32.93
C ASN A 54 0.22 3.46 32.71
N GLU A 55 0.25 4.36 33.70
CA GLU A 55 -0.48 5.64 33.65
C GLU A 55 -0.17 6.45 32.38
N ILE A 56 1.09 6.44 31.94
CA ILE A 56 1.53 7.14 30.71
C ILE A 56 0.90 6.50 29.47
N GLY A 57 0.90 5.18 29.37
CA GLY A 57 0.26 4.44 28.28
C GLY A 57 -1.24 4.73 28.20
N SER A 58 -1.94 4.76 29.34
CA SER A 58 -3.37 5.10 29.40
C SER A 58 -3.64 6.53 28.90
N VAL A 59 -2.84 7.50 29.35
CA VAL A 59 -2.96 8.90 28.93
C VAL A 59 -2.67 9.07 27.43
N LEU A 60 -1.65 8.40 26.89
CA LEU A 60 -1.33 8.43 25.47
C LEU A 60 -2.42 7.74 24.63
N GLY A 61 -3.00 6.64 25.14
CA GLY A 61 -4.16 5.99 24.54
C GLY A 61 -5.33 6.96 24.38
N LYS A 62 -5.68 7.71 25.45
CA LYS A 62 -6.72 8.75 25.38
C LYS A 62 -6.37 9.86 24.40
N LEU A 63 -5.11 10.35 24.42
CA LEU A 63 -4.67 11.36 23.46
C LEU A 63 -4.86 10.88 22.01
N LYS A 64 -4.53 9.62 21.72
CA LYS A 64 -4.74 9.02 20.41
C LYS A 64 -6.21 8.96 20.03
N SER A 65 -7.03 8.33 20.88
CA SER A 65 -8.44 8.09 20.58
C SER A 65 -9.27 9.37 20.50
N GLU A 66 -9.01 10.35 21.39
CA GLU A 66 -9.83 11.56 21.50
C GLU A 66 -9.38 12.67 20.53
N TYR A 67 -8.09 12.74 20.17
CA TYR A 67 -7.56 13.88 19.41
C TYR A 67 -6.82 13.47 18.13
N VAL A 68 -5.83 12.57 18.22
CA VAL A 68 -4.95 12.28 17.07
C VAL A 68 -5.70 11.52 15.98
N ILE A 69 -6.47 10.49 16.32
CA ILE A 69 -7.21 9.69 15.33
C ILE A 69 -8.27 10.52 14.60
N PRO A 70 -9.15 11.28 15.28
CA PRO A 70 -10.07 12.18 14.60
C PRO A 70 -9.37 13.20 13.69
N TRP A 71 -8.28 13.81 14.17
CA TRP A 71 -7.49 14.75 13.37
C TRP A 71 -6.85 14.09 12.14
N LEU A 72 -6.27 12.90 12.29
CA LEU A 72 -5.69 12.14 11.17
C LEU A 72 -6.74 11.78 10.14
N LYS A 73 -7.96 11.39 10.56
CA LYS A 73 -9.08 11.13 9.65
C LYS A 73 -9.48 12.39 8.87
N SER A 74 -9.48 13.56 9.51
CA SER A 74 -9.67 14.84 8.81
C SER A 74 -8.54 15.11 7.81
N VAL A 75 -7.28 14.88 8.18
CA VAL A 75 -6.13 15.06 7.28
C VAL A 75 -6.19 14.11 6.08
N VAL A 76 -6.58 12.84 6.27
CA VAL A 76 -6.79 11.89 5.17
C VAL A 76 -7.82 12.42 4.17
N LYS A 77 -8.89 13.05 4.67
CA LYS A 77 -9.95 13.60 3.82
C LYS A 77 -9.50 14.84 3.05
N GLU A 78 -8.83 15.78 3.72
CA GLU A 78 -8.49 17.09 3.15
C GLU A 78 -7.16 17.06 2.37
N HIS A 79 -6.25 16.13 2.68
CA HIS A 79 -4.90 16.03 2.12
C HIS A 79 -4.56 14.60 1.65
N TYR A 80 -5.53 13.93 1.03
CA TYR A 80 -5.42 12.53 0.59
C TYR A 80 -4.14 12.21 -0.18
N GLU A 81 -3.80 13.00 -1.20
CA GLU A 81 -2.62 12.77 -2.05
C GLU A 81 -1.30 12.80 -1.25
N LEU A 82 -1.19 13.74 -0.31
CA LEU A 82 -0.02 13.83 0.56
C LEU A 82 0.05 12.59 1.46
N VAL A 83 -1.05 12.19 2.09
CA VAL A 83 -1.10 10.99 2.93
C VAL A 83 -0.68 9.75 2.15
N ILE A 84 -1.22 9.55 0.94
CA ILE A 84 -0.83 8.45 0.05
C ILE A 84 0.68 8.49 -0.22
N ALA A 85 1.23 9.64 -0.59
CA ALA A 85 2.65 9.78 -0.89
C ALA A 85 3.56 9.40 0.30
N LEU A 86 3.08 9.58 1.53
CA LEU A 86 3.81 9.20 2.75
C LEU A 86 3.68 7.70 3.10
N LEU A 87 2.61 7.05 2.67
CA LEU A 87 2.35 5.62 2.93
C LEU A 87 2.95 4.69 1.87
N LEU A 88 3.50 5.22 0.79
CA LEU A 88 4.19 4.45 -0.24
C LEU A 88 5.55 3.89 0.25
N PRO A 89 6.06 2.80 -0.36
CA PRO A 89 7.36 2.19 -0.01
C PRO A 89 8.58 3.11 -0.18
N HIS A 90 8.41 4.15 -1.00
CA HIS A 90 9.42 5.17 -1.28
C HIS A 90 8.78 6.55 -1.07
N PRO A 91 8.65 6.99 0.20
CA PRO A 91 8.10 8.31 0.47
C PRO A 91 9.01 9.40 -0.08
N ILE A 92 8.44 10.59 -0.30
CA ILE A 92 9.17 11.76 -0.81
C ILE A 92 10.34 12.10 0.11
N GLU A 93 11.47 12.56 -0.45
CA GLU A 93 12.74 12.73 0.27
C GLU A 93 12.62 13.57 1.54
N TYR A 94 11.89 14.70 1.49
CA TYR A 94 11.71 15.53 2.67
C TYR A 94 10.97 14.82 3.80
N ALA A 95 10.21 13.77 3.52
CA ALA A 95 9.39 13.03 4.47
C ALA A 95 10.09 11.80 5.06
N LYS A 96 11.31 11.49 4.61
CA LYS A 96 12.19 10.46 5.18
C LYS A 96 12.87 10.97 6.45
N VAL A 97 12.09 11.11 7.52
CA VAL A 97 12.55 11.66 8.79
C VAL A 97 12.32 10.68 9.94
N GLY A 98 13.28 10.60 10.86
CA GLY A 98 13.22 9.74 12.04
C GLY A 98 13.24 8.22 11.75
N GLY A 99 13.44 7.45 12.81
CA GLY A 99 13.39 5.99 12.75
C GLY A 99 14.42 5.42 11.78
N VAL A 100 13.98 4.52 10.90
CA VAL A 100 14.87 3.83 9.96
C VAL A 100 15.67 4.77 9.05
N TRP A 101 15.16 5.97 8.76
CA TRP A 101 15.79 6.95 7.86
C TRP A 101 17.02 7.63 8.48
N GLU A 102 17.19 7.57 9.80
CA GLU A 102 18.36 8.12 10.50
C GLU A 102 19.40 7.03 10.83
N THR A 103 19.15 5.80 10.39
CA THR A 103 20.00 4.65 10.67
C THR A 103 20.58 4.07 9.39
N MET A 104 21.73 3.38 9.49
CA MET A 104 22.31 2.59 8.38
C MET A 104 21.58 1.24 8.22
N ALA A 105 20.25 1.26 8.23
CA ALA A 105 19.43 0.07 8.13
C ALA A 105 19.41 -0.48 6.70
N ASN A 106 19.42 -1.82 6.59
CA ASN A 106 19.24 -2.51 5.32
C ASN A 106 17.81 -2.31 4.77
N ARG A 107 17.60 -2.68 3.51
CA ARG A 107 16.32 -2.43 2.84
C ARG A 107 15.17 -3.23 3.46
N THR A 108 15.41 -4.49 3.86
CA THR A 108 14.45 -5.33 4.59
C THR A 108 13.95 -4.63 5.85
N SER A 109 14.85 -4.03 6.64
CA SER A 109 14.50 -3.31 7.87
C SER A 109 13.68 -2.04 7.58
N GLN A 110 14.00 -1.32 6.51
CA GLN A 110 13.22 -0.15 6.06
C GLN A 110 11.80 -0.54 5.67
N VAL A 111 11.65 -1.59 4.86
CA VAL A 111 10.35 -2.12 4.44
C VAL A 111 9.55 -2.57 5.66
N SER A 112 10.18 -3.34 6.56
CA SER A 112 9.53 -3.82 7.79
C SER A 112 9.05 -2.67 8.67
N GLU A 113 9.89 -1.67 8.97
CA GLU A 113 9.48 -0.55 9.84
C GLU A 113 8.32 0.27 9.23
N CYS A 114 8.38 0.57 7.94
CA CYS A 114 7.32 1.32 7.28
C CYS A 114 6.00 0.52 7.19
N LEU A 115 6.05 -0.78 6.92
CA LEU A 115 4.85 -1.63 6.95
C LEU A 115 4.29 -1.78 8.37
N ASN A 116 5.14 -1.80 9.42
CA ASN A 116 4.63 -1.79 10.79
C ASN A 116 3.93 -0.47 11.13
N LYS A 117 4.43 0.68 10.63
CA LYS A 117 3.72 1.96 10.76
C LYS A 117 2.37 1.90 10.07
N LEU A 118 2.30 1.32 8.88
CA LEU A 118 1.04 1.11 8.16
C LEU A 118 0.07 0.23 8.96
N TYR A 119 0.55 -0.92 9.46
CA TYR A 119 -0.23 -1.84 10.29
C TYR A 119 -0.78 -1.15 11.55
N ASP A 120 0.04 -0.36 12.24
CA ASP A 120 -0.39 0.33 13.47
C ASP A 120 -1.51 1.36 13.20
N LEU A 121 -1.70 1.82 11.95
CA LEU A 121 -2.78 2.74 11.54
C LEU A 121 -4.08 2.02 11.10
N MET A 122 -4.03 0.71 10.80
CA MET A 122 -5.18 -0.04 10.29
C MET A 122 -6.32 -0.18 11.32
N PRO A 123 -6.09 -0.55 12.59
CA PRO A 123 -7.17 -0.78 13.56
C PRO A 123 -8.05 0.44 13.82
N ASP A 124 -7.49 1.64 13.65
CA ASP A 124 -8.19 2.91 13.87
C ASP A 124 -8.97 3.40 12.64
N GLY A 125 -8.93 2.66 11.53
CA GLY A 125 -9.61 3.00 10.28
C GLY A 125 -9.01 4.23 9.59
N ILE A 126 -7.71 4.48 9.79
CA ILE A 126 -6.97 5.50 9.04
C ILE A 126 -6.60 4.96 7.66
N ILE A 127 -6.25 3.67 7.59
CA ILE A 127 -6.05 2.94 6.35
C ILE A 127 -7.39 2.40 5.88
N THR A 128 -8.04 3.12 4.98
CA THR A 128 -9.30 2.67 4.36
C THR A 128 -9.03 1.64 3.27
N TYR A 129 -10.09 1.02 2.76
CA TYR A 129 -9.98 0.10 1.63
C TYR A 129 -9.35 0.77 0.41
N GLU A 130 -9.74 2.00 0.10
CA GLU A 130 -9.25 2.77 -1.05
C GLU A 130 -7.74 3.04 -0.93
N ILE A 131 -7.28 3.38 0.28
CA ILE A 131 -5.86 3.59 0.56
C ILE A 131 -5.11 2.28 0.40
N TRP A 132 -5.60 1.20 1.04
CA TRP A 132 -4.99 -0.13 0.98
C TRP A 132 -4.85 -0.64 -0.45
N ASP A 133 -5.95 -0.65 -1.20
CA ASP A 133 -6.02 -1.16 -2.57
C ASP A 133 -5.09 -0.37 -3.51
N TYR A 134 -4.91 0.92 -3.24
CA TYR A 134 -3.99 1.78 -3.97
C TYR A 134 -2.50 1.51 -3.63
N ILE A 135 -2.13 1.46 -2.34
CA ILE A 135 -0.71 1.40 -1.95
C ILE A 135 -0.12 -0.01 -1.99
N MET A 136 -0.91 -1.05 -1.76
CA MET A 136 -0.40 -2.42 -1.64
C MET A 136 0.29 -2.98 -2.89
N PRO A 137 -0.16 -2.68 -4.13
CA PRO A 137 0.60 -3.00 -5.33
C PRO A 137 2.04 -2.47 -5.30
N TYR A 138 2.24 -1.24 -4.84
CA TYR A 138 3.57 -0.64 -4.74
C TYR A 138 4.41 -1.34 -3.67
N TRP A 139 3.81 -1.66 -2.52
CA TRP A 139 4.48 -2.40 -1.47
C TRP A 139 4.91 -3.80 -1.91
N MET A 140 4.03 -4.56 -2.57
CA MET A 140 4.36 -5.89 -3.08
C MET A 140 5.46 -5.82 -4.14
N GLU A 141 5.44 -4.80 -5.00
CA GLU A 141 6.46 -4.60 -6.00
C GLU A 141 7.82 -4.19 -5.39
N ALA A 142 7.82 -3.31 -4.40
CA ALA A 142 9.03 -2.94 -3.67
C ALA A 142 9.64 -4.13 -2.93
N ILE A 143 8.81 -4.98 -2.30
CA ILE A 143 9.28 -6.22 -1.67
C ILE A 143 9.93 -7.13 -2.71
N ARG A 144 9.24 -7.35 -3.83
CA ARG A 144 9.72 -8.22 -4.91
C ARG A 144 11.07 -7.80 -5.49
N LEU A 145 11.29 -6.49 -5.62
CA LEU A 145 12.47 -5.93 -6.27
C LEU A 145 13.63 -5.66 -5.30
N GLU A 146 13.34 -5.40 -4.03
CA GLU A 146 14.30 -4.75 -3.13
C GLU A 146 14.58 -5.54 -1.85
N VAL A 147 13.77 -6.57 -1.54
CA VAL A 147 14.01 -7.46 -0.41
C VAL A 147 14.65 -8.75 -0.92
N PRO A 148 15.85 -9.13 -0.43
CA PRO A 148 16.47 -10.40 -0.78
C PRO A 148 15.56 -11.59 -0.42
N GLU A 149 15.55 -12.64 -1.24
CA GLU A 149 14.71 -13.83 -1.01
C GLU A 149 14.95 -14.46 0.37
N ASN A 150 16.21 -14.49 0.83
CA ASN A 150 16.60 -15.01 2.15
C ASN A 150 16.03 -14.20 3.33
N ASP A 151 15.65 -12.95 3.08
CA ASP A 151 15.14 -12.02 4.10
C ASP A 151 13.60 -11.93 4.09
N LEU A 152 12.92 -12.52 3.08
CA LEU A 152 11.46 -12.44 2.95
C LEU A 152 10.74 -13.00 4.18
N THR A 153 11.30 -14.04 4.79
CA THR A 153 10.71 -14.67 5.98
C THR A 153 10.63 -13.73 7.18
N ASP A 154 11.45 -12.67 7.23
CA ASP A 154 11.40 -11.66 8.31
C ASP A 154 10.09 -10.85 8.27
N LEU A 155 9.42 -10.80 7.12
CA LEU A 155 8.15 -10.10 6.92
C LEU A 155 6.93 -10.95 7.30
N ASN A 156 7.11 -12.27 7.48
CA ASN A 156 6.03 -13.25 7.70
C ASN A 156 5.10 -12.82 8.85
N LEU A 157 5.65 -12.54 10.03
CA LEU A 157 4.83 -12.19 11.21
C LEU A 157 4.01 -10.92 10.99
N LEU A 158 4.58 -9.93 10.31
CA LEU A 158 3.90 -8.66 10.04
C LEU A 158 2.78 -8.85 9.01
N PHE A 159 3.07 -9.53 7.90
CA PHE A 159 2.07 -9.81 6.89
C PHE A 159 0.95 -10.69 7.42
N ARG A 160 1.25 -11.68 8.27
CA ARG A 160 0.20 -12.47 8.93
C ARG A 160 -0.76 -11.59 9.71
N LYS A 161 -0.26 -10.59 10.45
CA LYS A 161 -1.11 -9.65 11.18
C LYS A 161 -1.91 -8.72 10.26
N MET A 162 -1.33 -8.29 9.14
CA MET A 162 -2.00 -7.41 8.19
C MET A 162 -3.08 -8.13 7.36
N PHE A 163 -2.86 -9.40 7.04
CA PHE A 163 -3.74 -10.24 6.22
C PHE A 163 -4.66 -11.16 7.03
N ASP A 164 -4.60 -11.10 8.37
CA ASP A 164 -5.55 -11.78 9.26
C ASP A 164 -6.65 -10.78 9.65
N PRO A 165 -7.84 -10.85 9.03
CA PRO A 165 -8.97 -10.03 9.44
C PRO A 165 -9.44 -10.54 10.80
N ASP A 166 -8.91 -9.96 11.88
CA ASP A 166 -9.37 -10.27 13.22
C ASP A 166 -10.86 -9.87 13.33
N PRO A 167 -11.78 -10.84 13.52
CA PRO A 167 -13.21 -10.58 13.57
C PRO A 167 -13.64 -9.78 14.81
N ASP A 168 -12.77 -9.68 15.82
CA ASP A 168 -12.98 -8.88 17.03
C ASP A 168 -12.36 -7.48 16.94
N MET A 169 -11.63 -7.18 15.85
CA MET A 169 -11.15 -5.83 15.57
C MET A 169 -12.27 -4.91 15.10
N SER A 170 -12.01 -3.61 15.21
CA SER A 170 -13.00 -2.54 15.02
C SER A 170 -13.82 -2.68 13.73
N PRO A 171 -15.05 -2.12 13.67
CA PRO A 171 -15.91 -2.14 12.47
C PRO A 171 -15.28 -1.56 11.19
N SER A 172 -14.13 -0.88 11.32
CA SER A 172 -13.35 -0.32 10.23
C SER A 172 -12.30 -1.28 9.65
N SER A 173 -12.21 -2.51 10.14
CA SER A 173 -11.26 -3.50 9.65
C SER A 173 -11.62 -3.95 8.24
N LEU A 174 -10.59 -4.13 7.41
CA LEU A 174 -10.77 -4.59 6.03
C LEU A 174 -11.26 -6.04 6.01
N THR A 175 -12.21 -6.33 5.13
CA THR A 175 -12.64 -7.72 4.91
C THR A 175 -11.56 -8.49 4.16
N ARG A 176 -11.65 -9.82 4.20
CA ARG A 176 -10.73 -10.68 3.44
C ARG A 176 -10.75 -10.35 1.94
N ASP A 177 -11.92 -10.14 1.37
CA ASP A 177 -12.04 -9.82 -0.07
C ASP A 177 -11.37 -8.48 -0.39
N GLN A 178 -11.53 -7.49 0.49
CA GLN A 178 -10.86 -6.19 0.36
C GLN A 178 -9.33 -6.30 0.46
N LEU A 179 -8.82 -7.12 1.36
CA LEU A 179 -7.38 -7.32 1.54
C LEU A 179 -6.69 -7.86 0.28
N TYR A 180 -7.38 -8.71 -0.49
CA TYR A 180 -6.84 -9.34 -1.69
C TYR A 180 -7.25 -8.65 -3.01
N ASN A 181 -8.12 -7.64 -2.98
CA ASN A 181 -8.67 -7.03 -4.20
C ASN A 181 -7.57 -6.49 -5.14
N PHE A 182 -6.53 -5.87 -4.58
CA PHE A 182 -5.41 -5.32 -5.35
C PHE A 182 -4.68 -6.37 -6.21
N ILE A 183 -4.81 -7.67 -5.85
CA ILE A 183 -4.32 -8.81 -6.64
C ILE A 183 -5.41 -9.26 -7.61
N THR A 184 -6.65 -9.46 -7.14
CA THR A 184 -7.72 -10.02 -7.98
C THR A 184 -8.05 -9.13 -9.17
N ASP A 185 -8.02 -7.81 -8.99
CA ASP A 185 -8.28 -6.81 -10.04
C ASP A 185 -7.29 -6.95 -11.21
N ARG A 186 -6.03 -7.34 -10.93
CA ARG A 186 -4.97 -7.52 -11.94
C ARG A 186 -5.23 -8.68 -12.91
N PHE A 187 -6.17 -9.58 -12.60
CA PHE A 187 -6.56 -10.67 -13.49
C PHE A 187 -7.81 -10.34 -14.32
N GLN A 188 -8.48 -9.23 -14.03
CA GLN A 188 -9.68 -8.83 -14.76
C GLN A 188 -9.32 -8.32 -16.16
N SER A 189 -10.15 -8.63 -17.16
CA SER A 189 -9.95 -8.11 -18.52
C SER A 189 -10.27 -6.60 -18.55
N PRO A 190 -9.43 -5.74 -19.16
CA PRO A 190 -8.42 -6.07 -20.17
C PRO A 190 -6.96 -6.07 -19.67
N ALA A 191 -6.65 -6.64 -18.50
CA ALA A 191 -5.28 -6.69 -17.97
C ALA A 191 -4.33 -7.51 -18.88
N PRO A 192 -3.23 -6.91 -19.40
CA PRO A 192 -2.21 -7.59 -20.19
C PRO A 192 -1.58 -8.78 -19.46
N ALA A 193 -1.01 -9.73 -20.21
CA ALA A 193 -0.33 -10.89 -19.65
C ALA A 193 0.79 -10.52 -18.66
N SER A 194 1.55 -9.45 -18.93
CA SER A 194 2.60 -8.95 -18.03
C SER A 194 2.06 -8.48 -16.68
N VAL A 195 0.84 -7.92 -16.65
CA VAL A 195 0.19 -7.47 -15.41
C VAL A 195 -0.28 -8.67 -14.59
N GLN A 196 -0.80 -9.71 -15.25
CA GLN A 196 -1.17 -10.97 -14.59
C GLN A 196 0.06 -11.71 -14.06
N GLU A 197 1.16 -11.74 -14.82
CA GLU A 197 2.44 -12.32 -14.38
C GLU A 197 2.98 -11.62 -13.13
N GLN A 198 2.94 -10.29 -13.10
CA GLN A 198 3.32 -9.52 -11.91
C GLN A 198 2.48 -9.91 -10.68
N ALA A 199 1.15 -10.02 -10.85
CA ALA A 199 0.27 -10.41 -9.76
C ALA A 199 0.51 -11.86 -9.29
N LEU A 200 0.90 -12.78 -10.20
CA LEU A 200 1.31 -14.13 -9.84
C LEU A 200 2.59 -14.13 -8.99
N GLN A 201 3.56 -13.27 -9.28
CA GLN A 201 4.77 -13.12 -8.47
C GLN A 201 4.44 -12.60 -7.06
N TRP A 202 3.47 -11.68 -6.93
CA TRP A 202 2.99 -11.23 -5.62
C TRP A 202 2.32 -12.37 -4.84
N LEU A 203 1.48 -13.18 -5.48
CA LEU A 203 0.89 -14.38 -4.87
C LEU A 203 1.96 -15.37 -4.41
N GLN A 204 3.01 -15.58 -5.22
CA GLN A 204 4.13 -16.43 -4.84
C GLN A 204 4.84 -15.91 -3.59
N ILE A 205 5.12 -14.60 -3.50
CA ILE A 205 5.73 -13.99 -2.30
C ILE A 205 4.85 -14.21 -1.07
N LEU A 206 3.54 -13.99 -1.18
CA LEU A 206 2.60 -14.21 -0.07
C LEU A 206 2.63 -15.68 0.40
N CYS A 207 2.70 -16.63 -0.54
CA CYS A 207 2.86 -18.04 -0.19
C CYS A 207 4.22 -18.34 0.46
N LEU A 208 5.32 -17.76 -0.03
CA LEU A 208 6.67 -17.96 0.52
C LEU A 208 6.81 -17.45 1.95
N ILE A 209 6.09 -16.39 2.31
CA ILE A 209 6.06 -15.85 3.68
C ILE A 209 4.89 -16.41 4.51
N ASP A 210 4.34 -17.56 4.10
CA ASP A 210 3.27 -18.32 4.77
C ASP A 210 2.00 -17.51 5.08
N ILE A 211 1.53 -16.70 4.13
CA ILE A 211 0.23 -16.04 4.23
C ILE A 211 -0.86 -16.97 3.71
N TYR A 212 -1.88 -17.16 4.55
CA TYR A 212 -3.01 -18.01 4.22
C TYR A 212 -3.91 -17.34 3.18
N ILE A 213 -3.88 -17.84 1.96
CA ILE A 213 -4.81 -17.45 0.89
C ILE A 213 -5.87 -18.55 0.75
N PRO A 214 -7.17 -18.25 0.90
CA PRO A 214 -8.21 -19.25 0.72
C PRO A 214 -8.15 -19.89 -0.67
N VAL A 215 -8.15 -21.22 -0.72
CA VAL A 215 -8.15 -21.96 -1.99
C VAL A 215 -9.30 -21.53 -2.93
N PRO A 216 -10.54 -21.29 -2.47
CA PRO A 216 -11.60 -20.80 -3.36
C PRO A 216 -11.26 -19.48 -4.05
N LEU A 217 -10.61 -18.56 -3.33
CA LEU A 217 -10.16 -17.28 -3.87
C LEU A 217 -9.06 -17.47 -4.93
N LEU A 218 -8.06 -18.31 -4.64
CA LEU A 218 -7.00 -18.63 -5.61
C LEU A 218 -7.56 -19.23 -6.91
N VAL A 219 -8.48 -20.19 -6.79
CA VAL A 219 -9.13 -20.80 -7.96
C VAL A 219 -9.91 -19.77 -8.76
N GLN A 220 -10.64 -18.87 -8.09
CA GLN A 220 -11.36 -17.79 -8.76
C GLN A 220 -10.42 -16.83 -9.50
N ILE A 221 -9.29 -16.46 -8.89
CA ILE A 221 -8.26 -15.63 -9.51
C ILE A 221 -7.73 -16.29 -10.80
N PHE A 222 -7.37 -17.57 -10.74
CA PHE A 222 -6.84 -18.29 -11.90
C PHE A 222 -7.87 -18.45 -13.02
N ILE A 223 -9.12 -18.80 -12.70
CA ILE A 223 -10.20 -18.87 -13.69
C ILE A 223 -10.39 -17.51 -14.37
N THR A 224 -10.39 -16.42 -13.58
CA THR A 224 -10.55 -15.05 -14.10
C THR A 224 -9.40 -14.68 -15.04
N GLY A 225 -8.16 -15.00 -14.65
CA GLY A 225 -6.96 -14.78 -15.45
C GLY A 225 -6.99 -15.51 -16.79
N ILE A 226 -7.28 -16.82 -16.79
CA ILE A 226 -7.38 -17.63 -18.02
C ILE A 226 -8.44 -17.04 -18.96
N ASN A 227 -9.62 -16.70 -18.45
CA ASN A 227 -10.68 -16.09 -19.24
C ASN A 227 -10.27 -14.71 -19.81
N SER A 228 -9.49 -13.93 -19.06
CA SER A 228 -8.96 -12.64 -19.51
C SER A 228 -7.94 -12.82 -20.65
N LEU A 229 -7.00 -13.76 -20.50
CA LEU A 229 -6.00 -14.07 -21.53
C LEU A 229 -6.65 -14.59 -22.83
N GLN A 230 -7.63 -15.49 -22.75
CA GLN A 230 -8.37 -15.96 -23.91
C GLN A 230 -9.06 -14.81 -24.67
N LYS A 231 -9.63 -13.84 -23.94
CA LYS A 231 -10.24 -12.64 -24.54
C LYS A 231 -9.20 -11.75 -25.21
N LEU A 232 -8.00 -11.64 -24.65
CA LEU A 232 -6.90 -10.89 -25.25
C LEU A 232 -6.39 -11.54 -26.54
N GLU A 233 -6.17 -12.86 -26.53
CA GLU A 233 -5.80 -13.62 -27.73
C GLU A 233 -6.85 -13.48 -28.83
N SER A 234 -8.13 -13.65 -28.49
CA SER A 234 -9.24 -13.47 -29.44
C SER A 234 -9.33 -12.04 -29.99
N ARG A 235 -8.86 -11.03 -29.25
CA ARG A 235 -8.76 -9.64 -29.73
C ARG A 235 -7.54 -9.44 -30.62
N ALA A 236 -6.41 -10.06 -30.30
CA ALA A 236 -5.19 -10.04 -31.10
C ALA A 236 -5.42 -10.69 -32.48
N GLN A 237 -5.99 -11.90 -32.51
CA GLN A 237 -6.32 -12.61 -33.76
C GLN A 237 -7.27 -11.80 -34.66
N ARG A 238 -8.29 -11.16 -34.06
CA ARG A 238 -9.19 -10.28 -34.82
C ARG A 238 -8.45 -9.07 -35.40
N ARG A 239 -7.56 -8.43 -34.64
CA ARG A 239 -6.75 -7.31 -35.13
C ARG A 239 -5.87 -7.74 -36.30
N GLU A 240 -5.18 -8.87 -36.18
CA GLU A 240 -4.34 -9.44 -37.24
C GLU A 240 -5.14 -9.69 -38.53
N HIS A 241 -6.34 -10.27 -38.41
CA HIS A 241 -7.24 -10.52 -39.54
C HIS A 241 -7.65 -9.21 -40.24
N TYR A 242 -7.98 -8.14 -39.50
CA TYR A 242 -8.30 -6.84 -40.09
C TYR A 242 -7.09 -6.18 -40.76
N THR A 243 -5.89 -6.27 -40.20
CA THR A 243 -4.67 -5.76 -40.84
C THR A 243 -4.35 -6.49 -42.15
N MET A 244 -4.50 -7.82 -42.19
CA MET A 244 -4.27 -8.65 -43.37
C MET A 244 -5.33 -8.40 -44.47
N ALA A 245 -6.58 -8.15 -44.08
CA ALA A 245 -7.65 -7.77 -45.02
C ALA A 245 -7.46 -6.34 -45.57
N GLY A 246 -6.95 -5.41 -44.76
CA GLY A 246 -6.63 -4.04 -45.18
C GLY A 246 -5.42 -3.94 -46.11
N SER A 247 -4.37 -4.74 -45.88
CA SER A 247 -3.19 -4.77 -46.75
C SER A 247 -3.49 -5.41 -48.12
N SER A 248 -4.27 -6.49 -48.15
CA SER A 248 -4.67 -7.14 -49.41
C SER A 248 -5.58 -6.26 -50.28
N SER A 249 -6.40 -5.40 -49.66
CA SER A 249 -7.23 -4.41 -50.37
C SER A 249 -6.39 -3.26 -50.98
N ASN A 250 -5.30 -2.86 -50.32
CA ASN A 250 -4.38 -1.83 -50.83
C ASN A 250 -3.46 -2.36 -51.94
N GLU A 251 -2.99 -3.61 -51.85
CA GLU A 251 -2.19 -4.24 -52.92
C GLU A 251 -2.99 -4.46 -54.20
N GLN A 252 -4.26 -4.89 -54.10
CA GLN A 252 -5.15 -5.00 -55.26
C GLN A 252 -5.44 -3.64 -55.93
N SER A 253 -5.41 -2.55 -55.17
CA SER A 253 -5.62 -1.20 -55.72
C SER A 253 -4.38 -0.67 -56.45
N ILE A 254 -3.18 -1.08 -56.02
CA ILE A 254 -1.91 -0.71 -56.69
C ILE A 254 -1.70 -1.53 -57.96
N ASP A 255 -2.04 -2.83 -57.95
CA ASP A 255 -1.88 -3.72 -59.11
C ASP A 255 -2.88 -3.38 -60.25
N ASN A 256 -4.09 -2.92 -59.90
CA ASN A 256 -5.06 -2.41 -60.88
C ASN A 256 -4.65 -1.06 -61.49
N GLY A 257 -3.73 -0.31 -60.87
CA GLY A 257 -3.21 0.96 -61.39
C GLY A 257 -2.05 0.81 -62.38
N LEU A 258 -1.33 -0.31 -62.35
CA LEU A 258 -0.18 -0.60 -63.22
C LEU A 258 -0.56 -1.37 -64.50
N ASN A 259 -1.75 -1.96 -64.56
CA ASN A 259 -2.27 -2.66 -65.75
C ASN A 259 -3.05 -1.74 -66.72
N LEU A 260 -2.96 -0.42 -66.55
CA LEU A 260 -3.66 0.57 -67.39
C LEU A 260 -2.73 1.55 -68.14
N MET A 261 -1.46 1.19 -68.35
CA MET A 261 -0.53 1.91 -69.25
C MET A 261 -0.08 1.05 -70.42
#